data_AF-A0A6B3G8E6-F1
#
_entry.id   AF-A0A6B3G8E6-F1
#
_cell.length_a   1.000
_cell.length_b   1.000
_cell.length_c   1.000
_cell.angle_alpha   90.00
_cell.angle_beta   90.00
_cell.angle_gamma   90.00
#
_symmetry.space_group_name_H-M   'P 1'
#
loop_
_entity.id
_entity.type
_entity.pdbx_description
1 polymer ?
#
loop_
_entity_poly.entity_id
_entity_poly.type
_entity_poly.pdbx_seq_one_letter_code
_entity_poly.pdbx_strand_id
1 'polypeptide(L)'
;DYMTKPFSMRELAARVHVLLRRVERAALAAVTPRSGILRLGELEIDHAQRRVRVRAEDVHLTPTEFDLLVCLANTPRAVLSREQLLAEVWDWADASGT
;
A
#
# COMPACT_ATOMS: atom_id res chain seq x y z
N ASP A 1 9.58 1.51 5.63
CA ASP A 1 9.02 2.26 6.78
C ASP A 1 10.17 2.87 7.56
N TYR A 2 9.98 4.04 8.17
CA TYR A 2 11.07 4.82 8.77
C TYR A 2 10.71 5.27 10.19
N MET A 3 11.71 5.28 11.08
CA MET A 3 11.56 5.71 12.46
C MET A 3 12.78 6.52 12.88
N THR A 4 12.55 7.75 13.34
CA THR A 4 13.62 8.64 13.84
C THR A 4 14.09 8.21 15.22
N LYS A 5 15.37 8.42 15.52
CA LYS A 5 15.87 8.31 16.90
C LYS A 5 15.51 9.55 17.71
N PRO A 6 15.35 9.43 19.05
CA PRO A 6 15.33 8.19 19.81
C PRO A 6 13.96 7.49 19.71
N PHE A 7 13.95 6.16 19.78
CA PHE A 7 12.72 5.34 19.75
C PHE A 7 12.78 4.26 20.85
N SER A 8 11.61 3.72 21.22
CA SER A 8 11.53 2.61 22.17
C SER A 8 11.59 1.25 21.47
N MET A 9 12.11 0.22 22.16
CA MET A 9 12.07 -1.16 21.65
C MET A 9 10.65 -1.66 21.43
N ARG A 10 9.69 -1.16 22.22
CA ARG A 10 8.26 -1.49 22.08
C ARG A 10 7.70 -0.97 20.75
N GLU A 11 8.01 0.27 20.40
CA GLU A 11 7.57 0.88 19.13
C GLU A 11 8.17 0.15 17.92
N LEU A 12 9.46 -0.17 17.97
CA LEU A 12 10.12 -0.94 16.91
C LEU A 12 9.45 -2.30 16.70
N ALA A 13 9.22 -3.04 17.79
CA ALA A 13 8.59 -4.36 17.73
C ALA A 13 7.17 -4.29 17.15
N ALA A 14 6.38 -3.29 17.54
CA ALA A 14 5.04 -3.07 16.99
C ALA A 14 5.09 -2.81 15.47
N ARG A 15 6.02 -1.95 15.02
CA ARG A 15 6.20 -1.63 13.60
C ARG A 15 6.65 -2.84 12.77
N VAL A 16 7.55 -3.67 13.30
CA VAL A 16 7.95 -4.93 12.67
C VAL A 16 6.76 -5.88 12.51
N HIS A 17 5.93 -6.02 13.56
CA HIS A 17 4.74 -6.88 13.52
C HIS A 17 3.74 -6.44 12.44
N VAL A 18 3.51 -5.13 12.31
CA VAL A 18 2.67 -4.55 11.25
C VAL A 18 3.23 -4.85 9.86
N LEU A 19 4.54 -4.70 9.67
CA LEU A 19 5.19 -5.00 8.38
C LEU A 19 5.05 -6.47 8.00
N LEU A 20 5.20 -7.40 8.95
CA LEU A 20 5.02 -8.84 8.70
C LEU A 20 3.58 -9.17 8.29
N ARG A 21 2.58 -8.63 9.00
CA ARG A 21 1.16 -8.77 8.62
C ARG A 21 0.88 -8.27 7.21
N ARG A 22 1.57 -7.21 6.77
CA ARG A 22 1.40 -6.67 5.41
C ARG A 22 1.97 -7.60 4.34
N VAL A 23 3.12 -8.23 4.62
CA VAL A 23 3.70 -9.24 3.72
C VAL A 23 2.78 -10.44 3.59
N GLU A 24 2.19 -10.92 4.70
CA GLU A 24 1.22 -12.02 4.70
C GLU A 24 -0.03 -11.68 3.89
N ARG A 25 -0.59 -10.47 4.06
CA ARG A 25 -1.74 -10.02 3.26
C ARG A 25 -1.42 -9.91 1.77
N ALA A 26 -0.25 -9.41 1.41
CA ALA A 26 0.19 -9.35 0.01
C ALA A 26 0.31 -10.77 -0.60
N ALA A 27 0.82 -11.73 0.16
CA ALA A 27 0.88 -13.14 -0.25
C ALA A 27 -0.53 -13.73 -0.42
N LEU A 28 -1.46 -13.44 0.50
CA LEU A 28 -2.85 -13.92 0.42
C LEU A 28 -3.60 -13.30 -0.77
N ALA A 29 -3.39 -12.01 -1.06
CA ALA A 29 -3.98 -11.32 -2.20
C ALA A 29 -3.51 -11.88 -3.55
N ALA A 30 -2.32 -12.49 -3.61
CA ALA A 30 -1.86 -13.22 -4.79
C ALA A 30 -2.63 -14.53 -5.02
N VAL A 31 -3.20 -15.13 -3.97
CA VAL A 31 -3.99 -16.38 -4.04
C VAL A 31 -5.44 -16.11 -4.43
N THR A 32 -6.00 -14.96 -4.01
CA THR A 32 -7.36 -14.52 -4.37
C THR A 32 -7.31 -13.21 -5.15
N PRO A 33 -6.96 -13.24 -6.44
CA PRO A 33 -6.76 -12.02 -7.21
C PRO A 33 -8.07 -11.25 -7.36
N ARG A 34 -8.03 -9.95 -7.08
CA ARG A 34 -9.05 -9.02 -7.59
C ARG A 34 -8.94 -9.07 -9.12
N SER A 35 -9.94 -9.65 -9.78
CA SER A 35 -9.90 -9.84 -11.23
C SER A 35 -10.08 -8.50 -11.96
N GLY A 36 -9.09 -8.08 -12.73
CA GLY A 36 -9.23 -6.96 -13.67
C GLY A 36 -7.99 -6.08 -13.78
N ILE A 37 -7.84 -5.45 -14.95
CA ILE A 37 -6.89 -4.37 -15.20
C ILE A 37 -7.63 -3.05 -15.02
N LEU A 38 -7.19 -2.22 -14.08
CA LEU A 38 -7.70 -0.86 -13.91
C LEU A 38 -6.96 0.08 -14.86
N ARG A 39 -7.71 0.86 -15.66
CA ARG A 39 -7.17 1.82 -16.62
C ARG A 39 -7.57 3.25 -16.26
N LEU A 40 -6.59 4.13 -16.13
CA LEU A 40 -6.75 5.55 -15.80
C LEU A 40 -5.89 6.39 -16.75
N GLY A 41 -6.44 6.73 -17.93
CA GLY A 41 -5.67 7.40 -18.98
C GLY A 41 -4.54 6.51 -19.48
N GLU A 42 -3.30 6.97 -19.33
CA GLU A 42 -2.10 6.23 -19.74
C GLU A 42 -1.61 5.20 -18.68
N LEU A 43 -2.24 5.16 -17.50
CA LEU A 43 -1.91 4.26 -16.40
C LEU A 43 -2.74 2.98 -16.50
N GLU A 44 -2.06 1.82 -16.47
CA GLU A 44 -2.68 0.51 -16.33
C GLU A 44 -2.18 -0.16 -15.04
N ILE A 45 -3.10 -0.70 -14.23
CA ILE A 45 -2.79 -1.43 -13.01
C ILE A 45 -3.39 -2.84 -13.12
N ASP A 46 -2.54 -3.85 -13.17
CA ASP A 46 -2.93 -5.25 -13.07
C ASP A 46 -2.86 -5.66 -11.59
N HIS A 47 -4.03 -5.84 -10.98
CA HIS A 47 -4.14 -6.22 -9.57
C HIS A 47 -3.68 -7.64 -9.30
N ALA A 48 -3.87 -8.56 -10.25
CA ALA A 48 -3.53 -9.96 -10.10
C ALA A 48 -2.02 -10.18 -10.19
N GLN A 49 -1.37 -9.51 -11.15
CA GLN A 49 0.09 -9.58 -11.33
C GLN A 49 0.85 -8.59 -10.45
N ARG A 50 0.15 -7.69 -9.75
CA ARG A 50 0.72 -6.53 -9.05
C ARG A 50 1.68 -5.75 -9.95
N ARG A 51 1.26 -5.50 -11.19
CA ARG A 51 2.04 -4.79 -12.21
C ARG A 51 1.40 -3.45 -12.54
N VAL A 52 2.24 -2.47 -12.82
CA VAL A 52 1.84 -1.14 -13.23
C VAL A 52 2.53 -0.80 -14.53
N ARG A 53 1.78 -0.24 -15.47
CA ARG A 53 2.30 0.32 -16.71
C ARG A 53 1.88 1.77 -16.87
N VAL A 54 2.78 2.59 -17.40
CA VAL A 54 2.46 3.95 -17.84
C VAL A 54 2.90 4.05 -19.29
N ARG A 55 1.98 4.45 -20.19
CA ARG A 55 2.26 4.50 -21.64
C ARG A 55 2.80 3.16 -22.20
N ALA A 56 2.25 2.06 -21.70
CA ALA A 56 2.66 0.69 -22.01
C ALA A 56 4.08 0.28 -21.55
N GLU A 57 4.79 1.11 -20.79
CA GLU A 57 6.07 0.76 -20.17
C GLU A 57 5.85 0.27 -18.73
N ASP A 58 6.50 -0.82 -18.34
CA ASP A 58 6.43 -1.36 -16.98
C ASP A 58 7.13 -0.42 -15.98
N VAL A 59 6.43 -0.08 -14.90
CA VAL A 59 6.97 0.72 -13.78
C VAL A 59 7.16 -0.19 -12.57
N HIS A 60 8.39 -0.29 -12.09
CA HIS A 60 8.68 -1.05 -10.88
C HIS A 60 8.31 -0.23 -9.64
N LEU A 61 7.44 -0.81 -8.79
CA LEU A 61 7.04 -0.23 -7.52
C LEU A 61 7.40 -1.19 -6.40
N THR A 62 7.81 -0.64 -5.26
CA THR A 62 7.85 -1.42 -4.01
C THR A 62 6.43 -1.85 -3.63
N PRO A 63 6.28 -2.88 -2.77
CA PRO A 63 4.96 -3.32 -2.33
C PRO A 63 4.10 -2.19 -1.74
N THR A 64 4.71 -1.29 -0.94
CA THR A 64 4.00 -0.15 -0.35
C THR A 64 3.52 0.84 -1.40
N GLU A 65 4.37 1.17 -2.36
CA GLU A 65 4.03 2.14 -3.41
C GLU A 65 2.92 1.61 -4.30
N PHE A 66 2.93 0.31 -4.59
CA PHE A 66 1.84 -0.34 -5.31
C PHE A 66 0.52 -0.25 -4.52
N ASP A 67 0.53 -0.61 -3.24
CA ASP A 67 -0.67 -0.57 -2.41
C ASP A 67 -1.21 0.87 -2.26
N LEU A 68 -0.31 1.85 -2.11
CA LEU A 68 -0.67 3.27 -2.09
C LEU A 68 -1.30 3.73 -3.42
N LEU A 69 -0.70 3.36 -4.55
CA LEU A 69 -1.25 3.69 -5.86
C LEU A 69 -2.63 3.07 -6.05
N VAL A 70 -2.81 1.79 -5.67
CA VAL A 70 -4.10 1.11 -5.73
C VAL A 70 -5.14 1.79 -4.84
N CYS A 71 -4.76 2.20 -3.63
CA CYS A 71 -5.64 2.93 -2.72
C CYS A 71 -6.17 4.22 -3.37
N LEU A 72 -5.27 5.02 -3.96
CA LEU A 72 -5.63 6.24 -4.67
C LEU A 72 -6.47 5.97 -5.93
N ALA A 73 -6.10 4.94 -6.70
CA ALA A 73 -6.73 4.63 -7.98
C ALA A 73 -8.14 4.05 -7.84
N ASN A 74 -8.46 3.40 -6.71
CA ASN A 74 -9.80 2.85 -6.44
C ASN A 74 -10.87 3.94 -6.24
N THR A 75 -10.48 5.15 -5.84
CA THR A 75 -11.40 6.27 -5.61
C THR A 75 -10.99 7.49 -6.45
N PRO A 76 -11.08 7.41 -7.78
CA PRO A 76 -10.54 8.43 -8.67
C PRO A 76 -11.25 9.78 -8.44
N ARG A 77 -10.44 10.86 -8.38
CA ARG A 77 -10.86 12.25 -8.12
C ARG A 77 -11.21 12.57 -6.65
N ALA A 78 -11.09 11.62 -5.73
CA ALA A 78 -11.17 11.92 -4.30
C ALA A 78 -9.81 12.33 -3.74
N VAL A 79 -9.82 13.30 -2.83
CA VAL A 79 -8.66 13.62 -1.99
C VAL A 79 -8.73 12.75 -0.74
N LEU A 80 -7.69 11.95 -0.49
CA LEU A 80 -7.57 11.15 0.73
C LEU A 80 -6.68 11.86 1.73
N SER A 81 -7.11 11.94 2.99
CA SER A 81 -6.30 12.49 4.08
C SER A 81 -5.14 11.55 4.41
N ARG A 82 -4.14 12.09 5.10
CA ARG A 82 -2.99 11.29 5.56
C ARG A 82 -3.43 10.14 6.46
N GLU A 83 -4.39 10.39 7.36
CA GLU A 83 -4.93 9.40 8.29
C GLU A 83 -5.63 8.27 7.55
N GLN A 84 -6.40 8.60 6.50
CA GLN A 84 -7.05 7.60 5.65
C GLN A 84 -6.02 6.73 4.91
N LEU A 85 -4.99 7.34 4.32
CA LEU A 85 -3.93 6.60 3.63
C LEU A 85 -3.16 5.67 4.59
N LEU A 86 -2.88 6.13 5.80
CA LEU A 86 -2.22 5.32 6.83
C LEU A 86 -3.08 4.16 7.31
N ALA A 87 -4.39 4.38 7.50
CA ALA A 87 -5.30 3.30 7.87
C ALA A 87 -5.38 2.23 6.77
N GLU A 88 -5.62 2.64 5.52
CA GLU A 88 -5.85 1.72 4.40
C GLU A 88 -4.58 0.97 3.96
N VAL A 89 -3.43 1.64 3.91
CA VAL A 89 -2.19 1.06 3.35
C VAL A 89 -1.26 0.51 4.45
N TRP A 90 -1.29 1.07 5.66
CA TRP A 90 -0.41 0.66 6.76
C TRP A 90 -1.12 -0.05 7.92
N ASP A 91 -2.45 -0.26 7.87
CA ASP A 91 -3.22 -0.88 8.97
C ASP A 91 -3.07 -0.14 10.31
N TRP A 92 -2.79 1.16 10.22
CA TRP A 92 -2.45 1.98 11.36
C TRP A 92 -3.73 2.57 11.94
N ALA A 93 -4.38 1.84 12.85
CA ALA A 93 -5.64 2.27 13.47
C ALA A 93 -5.48 3.47 14.42
N ASP A 94 -4.31 3.63 15.06
CA ASP A 94 -4.07 4.66 16.07
C ASP A 94 -2.96 5.62 15.65
N ALA A 95 -3.28 6.56 14.76
CA ALA A 95 -2.38 7.66 14.37
C ALA A 95 -2.36 8.81 15.40
N SER A 96 -2.96 8.63 16.58
CA SER A 96 -2.77 9.52 17.73
C SER A 96 -1.46 9.16 18.40
N GLY A 97 -0.39 9.84 17.99
CA GLY A 97 0.89 9.75 18.67
C GLY A 97 0.75 10.09 20.15
N THR A 98 1.11 9.15 21.02
CA THR A 98 1.57 9.39 22.38
C THR A 98 3.03 9.04 22.47
#